data_AF-A0A833GPW5-F1
#
_entry.id   AF-A0A833GPW5-F1
#
_cell.length_a   1.000
_cell.length_b   1.000
_cell.length_c   1.000
_cell.angle_alpha   90.00
_cell.angle_beta   90.00
_cell.angle_gamma   90.00
#
_symmetry.space_group_name_H-M   'P 1'
#
loop_
_entity.id
_entity.type
_entity.pdbx_description
1 polymer ?
#
loop_
_entity_poly.entity_id
_entity_poly.type
_entity_poly.pdbx_seq_one_letter_code
_entity_poly.pdbx_strand_id
1 'polypeptide(L)'
;MSVYTTVGREELAAWLQPLGLGELREHVGISAGMQNSNYFVTTAGGRYVLTLFERIAAGDLDFYLALQEHLAARGLPCPRPLADGEGKRWRLLAGKPAALLSCLPGTAIETPDAAQCQAIGRLLAELHRAAADFPAAPENPCGAAWCRTTGQALMPLLEPGDAELLADELAFQAGQDLAALPRGVIHADLFRDNVLWADGRPSGVLDFYFAGADCLLLDLAVVANDWCFSDAALAALLAGYRSVRPLGEAEAAAWPAMRRAAALRFWLLRLDARHRPRAGAVVTLKDPAHFRRLLTGFRLAPAALPR
;
A
#
# COMPACT_ATOMS: atom_id res chain seq x y z
N MET A 1 22.61 5.72 -11.83
CA MET A 1 23.00 4.89 -10.67
C MET A 1 21.82 4.90 -9.71
N SER A 2 21.24 3.75 -9.41
CA SER A 2 20.10 3.61 -8.48
C SER A 2 20.46 4.07 -7.07
N VAL A 3 19.54 4.73 -6.36
CA VAL A 3 19.68 5.06 -4.92
C VAL A 3 19.41 3.82 -4.06
N TYR A 4 20.15 2.73 -4.29
CA TYR A 4 20.16 1.61 -3.35
C TYR A 4 21.33 1.83 -2.39
N THR A 5 21.03 1.97 -1.10
CA THR A 5 22.08 2.08 -0.07
C THR A 5 22.65 0.71 0.20
N THR A 6 23.91 0.51 -0.21
CA THR A 6 24.69 -0.66 0.14
C THR A 6 25.02 -0.65 1.63
N VAL A 7 24.76 -1.76 2.31
CA VAL A 7 25.12 -1.97 3.72
C VAL A 7 26.28 -2.98 3.82
N GLY A 8 27.34 -2.58 4.52
CA GLY A 8 28.49 -3.44 4.80
C GLY A 8 28.18 -4.49 5.86
N ARG A 9 28.83 -5.67 5.78
CA ARG A 9 28.60 -6.78 6.73
C ARG A 9 28.91 -6.39 8.18
N GLU A 10 30.03 -5.70 8.41
CA GLU A 10 30.46 -5.29 9.76
C GLU A 10 29.52 -4.24 10.35
N GLU A 11 29.13 -3.25 9.56
CA GLU A 11 28.17 -2.22 9.94
C GLU A 11 26.81 -2.84 10.30
N LEU A 12 26.31 -3.77 9.47
CA LEU A 12 25.07 -4.49 9.75
C LEU A 12 25.17 -5.34 11.02
N ALA A 13 26.27 -6.09 11.19
CA ALA A 13 26.47 -6.92 12.36
C ALA A 13 26.44 -6.09 13.65
N ALA A 14 27.11 -4.93 13.66
CA ALA A 14 27.07 -3.99 14.79
C ALA A 14 25.66 -3.44 15.03
N TRP A 15 24.95 -3.07 13.95
CA TRP A 15 23.58 -2.55 14.04
C TRP A 15 22.58 -3.60 14.56
N LEU A 16 22.80 -4.89 14.32
CA LEU A 16 21.94 -5.98 14.82
C LEU A 16 22.17 -6.32 16.29
N GLN A 17 23.31 -5.96 16.89
CA GLN A 17 23.68 -6.36 18.26
C GLN A 17 22.57 -6.08 19.30
N PRO A 18 21.96 -4.89 19.37
CA PRO A 18 20.98 -4.61 20.42
C PRO A 18 19.63 -5.29 20.19
N LEU A 19 19.42 -5.97 19.05
CA LEU A 19 18.23 -6.81 18.80
C LEU A 19 18.40 -8.24 19.32
N GLY A 20 19.60 -8.65 19.73
CA GLY A 20 19.84 -9.95 20.38
C GLY A 20 19.61 -11.17 19.49
N LEU A 21 19.79 -11.05 18.17
CA LEU A 21 19.44 -12.10 17.19
C LEU A 21 20.54 -13.15 16.93
N GLY A 22 21.63 -13.10 17.71
CA GLY A 22 22.83 -13.90 17.51
C GLY A 22 23.66 -13.46 16.29
N GLU A 23 24.57 -14.34 15.85
CA GLU A 23 25.52 -14.02 14.78
C GLU A 23 24.84 -13.79 13.42
N LEU A 24 25.28 -12.76 12.69
CA LEU A 24 24.93 -12.51 11.29
C LEU A 24 25.60 -13.55 10.37
N ARG A 25 24.78 -14.42 9.77
CA ARG A 25 25.23 -15.46 8.84
C ARG A 25 25.32 -14.95 7.41
N GLU A 26 24.28 -14.26 6.95
CA GLU A 26 24.16 -13.81 5.56
C GLU A 26 23.27 -12.56 5.47
N HIS A 27 23.57 -11.68 4.51
CA HIS A 27 22.64 -10.65 4.06
C HIS A 27 22.68 -10.50 2.53
N VAL A 28 21.51 -10.47 1.87
CA VAL A 28 21.39 -10.41 0.41
C VAL A 28 20.40 -9.34 0.01
N GLY A 29 20.80 -8.46 -0.92
CA GLY A 29 19.92 -7.41 -1.45
C GLY A 29 18.73 -8.00 -2.22
N ILE A 30 17.56 -7.41 -2.02
CA ILE A 30 16.31 -7.77 -2.70
C ILE A 30 16.11 -6.75 -3.82
N SER A 31 16.21 -7.21 -5.07
CA SER A 31 15.97 -6.35 -6.25
C SER A 31 14.50 -6.00 -6.48
N ALA A 32 13.58 -6.62 -5.72
CA ALA A 32 12.16 -6.33 -5.72
C ALA A 32 11.85 -5.19 -4.73
N GLY A 33 11.58 -3.99 -5.25
CA GLY A 33 11.22 -2.82 -4.46
C GLY A 33 11.59 -1.53 -5.17
N MET A 34 10.59 -0.67 -5.43
CA MET A 34 10.79 0.58 -6.20
C MET A 34 11.16 1.78 -5.32
N GLN A 35 10.92 1.70 -4.01
CA GLN A 35 11.02 2.86 -3.12
C GLN A 35 12.07 2.73 -2.02
N ASN A 36 12.37 1.53 -1.54
CA ASN A 36 13.26 1.29 -0.40
C ASN A 36 14.34 0.26 -0.74
N SER A 37 15.48 0.33 -0.04
CA SER A 37 16.52 -0.70 -0.12
C SER A 37 16.16 -1.83 0.83
N ASN A 38 15.87 -3.02 0.29
CA ASN A 38 15.48 -4.19 1.08
C ASN A 38 16.57 -5.27 1.04
N TYR A 39 16.79 -5.95 2.16
CA TYR A 39 17.74 -7.04 2.30
C TYR A 39 17.11 -8.21 3.03
N PHE A 40 17.31 -9.44 2.54
CA PHE A 40 17.16 -10.61 3.39
C PHE A 40 18.33 -10.67 4.35
N VAL A 41 18.06 -10.87 5.64
CA VAL A 41 19.07 -10.97 6.69
C VAL A 41 18.85 -12.29 7.43
N THR A 42 19.87 -13.14 7.45
CA THR A 42 19.86 -14.42 8.15
C THR A 42 20.81 -14.35 9.34
N THR A 43 20.28 -14.58 10.54
CA THR A 43 21.05 -14.66 11.77
C THR A 43 20.92 -16.06 12.40
N ALA A 44 21.63 -16.29 13.51
CA ALA A 44 21.42 -17.51 14.31
C ALA A 44 19.99 -17.63 14.85
N GLY A 45 19.30 -16.52 15.10
CA GLY A 45 17.94 -16.45 15.59
C GLY A 45 16.84 -16.48 14.52
N GLY A 46 17.16 -16.54 13.22
CA GLY A 46 16.17 -16.68 12.16
C GLY A 46 16.43 -15.82 10.92
N ARG A 47 15.40 -15.70 10.07
CA ARG A 47 15.44 -14.92 8.83
C ARG A 47 14.51 -13.71 8.91
N TYR A 48 15.02 -12.58 8.45
CA TYR A 48 14.40 -11.26 8.58
C TYR A 48 14.50 -10.50 7.25
N VAL A 49 13.73 -9.40 7.17
CA VAL A 49 13.84 -8.41 6.10
C VAL A 49 14.31 -7.10 6.72
N LEU A 50 15.46 -6.61 6.30
CA LEU A 50 15.95 -5.27 6.61
C LEU A 50 15.47 -4.31 5.53
N THR A 51 14.85 -3.21 5.94
CA THR A 51 14.42 -2.13 5.04
C THR A 51 15.11 -0.84 5.43
N LEU A 52 15.82 -0.23 4.49
CA LEU A 52 16.31 1.14 4.62
C LEU A 52 15.34 2.07 3.89
N PHE A 53 14.86 3.06 4.63
CA PHE A 53 13.86 4.02 4.16
C PHE A 53 14.53 5.14 3.40
N GLU A 54 14.32 5.14 2.08
CA GLU A 54 14.97 6.10 1.17
C GLU A 54 14.21 7.43 1.11
N ARG A 55 12.89 7.38 1.35
CA ARG A 55 11.97 8.48 1.02
C ARG A 55 11.06 8.89 2.17
N ILE A 56 10.89 8.04 3.17
CA ILE A 56 9.98 8.30 4.30
C ILE A 56 10.71 9.16 5.33
N ALA A 57 10.08 10.24 5.76
CA ALA A 57 10.63 11.06 6.83
C ALA A 57 10.65 10.25 8.13
N ALA A 58 11.72 10.38 8.93
CA ALA A 58 11.87 9.63 10.16
C ALA A 58 10.66 9.76 11.12
N GLY A 59 10.00 10.92 11.14
CA GLY A 59 8.82 11.16 11.98
C GLY A 59 7.57 10.39 11.55
N ASP A 60 7.46 10.01 10.27
CA ASP A 60 6.31 9.23 9.77
C ASP A 60 6.52 7.72 10.00
N LEU A 61 7.77 7.28 10.15
CA LEU A 61 8.12 5.87 10.26
C LEU A 61 7.54 5.22 11.52
N ASP A 62 7.48 5.97 12.62
CA ASP A 62 6.91 5.48 13.89
C ASP A 62 5.45 5.05 13.71
N PHE A 63 4.67 5.78 12.92
CA PHE A 63 3.29 5.42 12.62
C PHE A 63 3.21 4.08 11.86
N TYR A 64 3.94 3.93 10.76
CA TYR A 64 3.86 2.72 9.93
C TYR A 64 4.30 1.46 10.69
N LEU A 65 5.41 1.54 11.44
CA LEU A 65 5.89 0.41 12.22
C LEU A 65 4.95 0.08 13.39
N ALA A 66 4.40 1.09 14.06
CA ALA A 66 3.40 0.86 15.11
C ALA A 66 2.12 0.23 14.55
N LEU A 67 1.66 0.65 13.37
CA LEU A 67 0.51 0.06 12.69
C LEU A 67 0.77 -1.41 12.36
N GLN A 68 1.92 -1.73 11.77
CA GLN A 68 2.30 -3.12 11.46
C GLN A 68 2.37 -4.00 12.72
N GLU A 69 2.95 -3.49 13.81
CA GLU A 69 2.95 -4.22 15.08
C GLU A 69 1.54 -4.44 15.63
N HIS A 70 0.69 -3.40 15.59
CA HIS A 70 -0.68 -3.45 16.07
C HIS A 70 -1.54 -4.47 15.30
N LEU A 71 -1.39 -4.52 13.97
CA LEU A 71 -2.07 -5.46 13.09
C LEU A 71 -1.56 -6.89 13.30
N ALA A 72 -0.24 -7.08 13.37
CA ALA A 72 0.36 -8.38 13.64
C ALA A 72 -0.08 -8.96 14.99
N ALA A 73 -0.17 -8.11 16.03
CA ALA A 73 -0.68 -8.50 17.35
C ALA A 73 -2.16 -8.96 17.32
N ARG A 74 -2.93 -8.54 16.31
CA ARG A 74 -4.32 -8.96 16.06
C ARG A 74 -4.44 -10.10 15.05
N GLY A 75 -3.32 -10.72 14.70
CA GLY A 75 -3.29 -11.92 13.85
C GLY A 75 -3.32 -11.66 12.35
N LEU A 76 -3.19 -10.40 11.90
CA LEU A 76 -3.01 -10.14 10.47
C LEU A 76 -1.64 -10.68 10.04
N PRO A 77 -1.55 -11.36 8.88
CA PRO A 77 -0.28 -11.83 8.34
C PRO A 77 0.48 -10.64 7.72
N CYS A 78 1.12 -9.80 8.53
CA CYS A 78 1.94 -8.68 8.07
C CYS A 78 3.32 -8.68 8.76
N PRO A 79 4.35 -8.03 8.17
CA PRO A 79 5.68 -8.01 8.75
C PRO A 79 5.65 -7.36 10.13
N ARG A 80 6.18 -8.04 11.14
CA ARG A 80 6.31 -7.51 12.49
C ARG A 80 7.65 -6.81 12.63
N PRO A 81 7.71 -5.50 12.95
CA PRO A 81 8.96 -4.84 13.24
C PRO A 81 9.57 -5.35 14.55
N LEU A 82 10.89 -5.47 14.57
CA LEU A 82 11.65 -5.79 15.76
C LEU A 82 12.02 -4.49 16.48
N ALA A 83 11.85 -4.49 17.80
CA ALA A 83 12.31 -3.42 18.67
C ALA A 83 13.57 -3.86 19.42
N ASP A 84 14.45 -2.90 19.72
CA ASP A 84 15.56 -3.14 20.64
C ASP A 84 15.10 -3.14 22.11
N GLY A 85 16.04 -3.35 23.03
CA GLY A 85 15.77 -3.35 24.47
C GLY A 85 15.22 -2.03 25.03
N GLU A 86 15.31 -0.93 24.28
CA GLU A 86 14.73 0.37 24.63
C GLU A 86 13.36 0.60 23.99
N GLY A 87 12.84 -0.39 23.24
CA GLY A 87 11.56 -0.31 22.54
C GLY A 87 11.63 0.42 21.19
N LYS A 88 12.84 0.75 20.70
CA LYS A 88 13.01 1.49 19.44
C LYS A 88 12.90 0.54 18.24
N ARG A 89 11.95 0.82 17.34
CA ARG A 89 11.62 -0.03 16.17
C ARG A 89 12.48 0.24 14.92
N TRP A 90 13.18 1.37 14.89
CA TRP A 90 14.04 1.75 13.77
C TRP A 90 15.25 2.53 14.26
N ARG A 91 16.37 2.44 13.55
CA ARG A 91 17.61 3.19 13.85
C ARG A 91 18.32 3.56 12.57
N LEU A 92 19.25 4.50 12.63
CA LEU A 92 20.06 4.84 11.47
C LEU A 92 21.02 3.68 11.12
N LEU A 93 21.12 3.38 9.83
CA LEU A 93 22.07 2.45 9.23
C LEU A 93 22.50 3.04 7.88
N ALA A 94 23.80 3.14 7.62
CA ALA A 94 24.34 3.79 6.43
C ALA A 94 23.72 5.18 6.16
N GLY A 95 23.50 5.95 7.24
CA GLY A 95 22.94 7.30 7.20
C GLY A 95 21.43 7.40 6.95
N LYS A 96 20.70 6.28 6.90
CA LYS A 96 19.24 6.25 6.63
C LYS A 96 18.48 5.55 7.74
N PRO A 97 17.21 5.93 8.01
CA PRO A 97 16.35 5.15 8.89
C PRO A 97 16.24 3.72 8.37
N ALA A 98 16.39 2.76 9.26
CA ALA A 98 16.31 1.34 8.93
C ALA A 98 15.52 0.60 10.01
N ALA A 99 14.72 -0.37 9.58
CA ALA A 99 13.97 -1.27 10.46
C ALA A 99 14.21 -2.72 10.03
N LEU A 100 14.20 -3.62 11.00
CA LEU A 100 14.25 -5.06 10.77
C LEU A 100 12.87 -5.64 11.05
N LEU A 101 12.33 -6.37 10.09
CA LEU A 101 11.00 -6.96 10.16
C LEU A 101 11.07 -8.48 10.04
N SER A 102 10.08 -9.18 10.57
CA SER A 102 9.91 -10.62 10.36
C SER A 102 9.82 -10.95 8.87
N CYS A 103 10.53 -11.99 8.42
CA CYS A 103 10.38 -12.50 7.07
C CYS A 103 9.11 -13.37 6.96
N LEU A 104 8.24 -13.05 6.00
CA LEU A 104 6.99 -13.79 5.76
C LEU A 104 7.18 -14.81 4.63
N PRO A 105 6.57 -16.00 4.72
CA PRO A 105 6.62 -16.99 3.65
C PRO A 105 5.68 -16.62 2.50
N GLY A 106 5.92 -17.24 1.35
CA GLY A 106 5.02 -17.16 0.20
C GLY A 106 5.52 -16.28 -0.94
N THR A 107 4.67 -16.15 -1.95
CA THR A 107 4.97 -15.46 -3.20
C THR A 107 3.76 -14.64 -3.65
N ALA A 108 4.00 -13.54 -4.36
CA ALA A 108 2.92 -12.80 -5.01
C ALA A 108 2.32 -13.60 -6.17
N ILE A 109 1.06 -13.31 -6.51
CA ILE A 109 0.34 -13.91 -7.63
C ILE A 109 0.06 -12.84 -8.69
N GLU A 110 0.23 -13.16 -9.98
CA GLU A 110 -0.01 -12.18 -11.05
C GLU A 110 -1.47 -12.19 -11.52
N THR A 111 -2.07 -13.38 -11.63
CA THR A 111 -3.44 -13.58 -12.13
C THR A 111 -4.26 -14.32 -11.07
N PRO A 112 -5.05 -13.61 -10.26
CA PRO A 112 -5.84 -14.21 -9.19
C PRO A 112 -7.10 -14.87 -9.75
N ASP A 113 -7.48 -16.02 -9.17
CA ASP A 113 -8.78 -16.63 -9.40
C ASP A 113 -9.87 -16.03 -8.49
N ALA A 114 -11.11 -16.51 -8.64
CA ALA A 114 -12.24 -16.03 -7.84
C ALA A 114 -12.09 -16.35 -6.34
N ALA A 115 -11.51 -17.50 -5.97
CA ALA A 115 -11.30 -17.87 -4.58
C ALA A 115 -10.25 -16.96 -3.92
N GLN A 116 -9.21 -16.60 -4.65
CA GLN A 116 -8.19 -15.65 -4.23
C GLN A 116 -8.75 -14.23 -4.10
N CYS A 117 -9.63 -13.81 -5.02
CA CYS A 117 -10.37 -12.55 -4.90
C CYS A 117 -11.25 -12.53 -3.65
N GLN A 118 -11.97 -13.61 -3.35
CA GLN A 118 -12.75 -13.72 -2.13
C GLN A 118 -11.88 -13.66 -0.87
N ALA A 119 -10.75 -14.36 -0.85
CA ALA A 119 -9.83 -14.37 0.28
C ALA A 119 -9.21 -12.98 0.53
N ILE A 120 -8.81 -12.23 -0.50
CA ILE A 120 -8.29 -10.86 -0.31
C ILE A 120 -9.38 -9.89 0.14
N GLY A 121 -10.62 -10.05 -0.33
CA GLY A 121 -11.76 -9.28 0.16
C GLY A 121 -11.98 -9.48 1.66
N ARG A 122 -11.92 -10.74 2.13
CA ARG A 122 -12.01 -11.08 3.56
C ARG A 122 -10.86 -10.46 4.35
N LEU A 123 -9.62 -10.63 3.87
CA LEU A 123 -8.41 -10.12 4.51
C LEU A 123 -8.44 -8.59 4.68
N LEU A 124 -8.91 -7.86 3.67
CA LEU A 124 -9.05 -6.41 3.74
C LEU A 124 -10.06 -5.98 4.83
N ALA A 125 -11.20 -6.65 4.92
CA ALA A 125 -12.18 -6.38 5.96
C ALA A 125 -11.65 -6.73 7.37
N GLU A 126 -10.86 -7.79 7.50
CA GLU A 126 -10.16 -8.14 8.74
C GLU A 126 -9.12 -7.08 9.12
N LEU A 127 -8.37 -6.56 8.16
CA LEU A 127 -7.44 -5.44 8.36
C LEU A 127 -8.18 -4.21 8.89
N HIS A 128 -9.28 -3.79 8.24
CA HIS A 128 -10.07 -2.65 8.70
C HIS A 128 -10.60 -2.83 10.13
N ARG A 129 -11.06 -4.05 10.46
CA ARG A 129 -11.54 -4.36 11.81
C ARG A 129 -10.39 -4.36 12.82
N ALA A 130 -9.25 -4.93 12.46
CA ALA A 130 -8.09 -4.99 13.32
C ALA A 130 -7.47 -3.60 13.56
N ALA A 131 -7.63 -2.66 12.63
CA ALA A 131 -7.14 -1.30 12.81
C ALA A 131 -8.15 -0.33 13.44
N ALA A 132 -9.36 -0.79 13.77
CA ALA A 132 -10.46 0.08 14.20
C ALA A 132 -10.16 0.83 15.51
N ASP A 133 -9.35 0.25 16.39
CA ASP A 133 -8.91 0.84 17.66
C ASP A 133 -7.47 1.37 17.62
N PHE A 134 -6.87 1.48 16.42
CA PHE A 134 -5.55 2.10 16.27
C PHE A 134 -5.63 3.62 16.55
N PRO A 135 -4.87 4.14 17.52
CA PRO A 135 -4.99 5.54 17.92
C PRO A 135 -4.35 6.48 16.90
N ALA A 136 -5.07 7.56 16.57
CA ALA A 136 -4.54 8.77 15.94
C ALA A 136 -3.71 8.54 14.65
N ALA A 137 -4.23 7.73 13.72
CA ALA A 137 -3.62 7.61 12.40
C ALA A 137 -3.63 8.96 11.64
N PRO A 138 -2.53 9.35 10.98
CA PRO A 138 -2.51 10.53 10.11
C PRO A 138 -3.46 10.33 8.93
N GLU A 139 -3.92 11.43 8.34
CA GLU A 139 -4.69 11.39 7.10
C GLU A 139 -3.91 10.67 5.99
N ASN A 140 -4.62 9.95 5.12
CA ASN A 140 -4.02 9.27 3.96
C ASN A 140 -3.11 10.23 3.17
N PRO A 141 -1.80 9.92 3.04
CA PRO A 141 -0.82 10.82 2.42
C PRO A 141 -1.12 11.10 0.94
N CYS A 142 -1.91 10.24 0.29
CA CYS A 142 -2.36 10.40 -1.09
C CYS A 142 -3.90 10.41 -1.19
N GLY A 143 -4.57 10.98 -0.18
CA GLY A 143 -6.02 11.16 -0.16
C GLY A 143 -6.52 12.29 -1.08
N ALA A 144 -7.80 12.66 -0.93
CA ALA A 144 -8.47 13.63 -1.81
C ALA A 144 -7.77 15.00 -1.87
N ALA A 145 -7.26 15.50 -0.74
CA ALA A 145 -6.54 16.78 -0.69
C ALA A 145 -5.26 16.73 -1.53
N TRP A 146 -4.48 15.64 -1.41
CA TRP A 146 -3.29 15.42 -2.22
C TRP A 146 -3.64 15.30 -3.72
N CYS A 147 -4.69 14.54 -4.05
CA CYS A 147 -5.14 14.38 -5.44
C CYS A 147 -5.46 15.73 -6.09
N ARG A 148 -6.14 16.63 -5.36
CA ARG A 148 -6.46 17.99 -5.82
C ARG A 148 -5.21 18.81 -6.07
N THR A 149 -4.33 18.94 -5.07
CA THR A 149 -3.12 19.76 -5.18
C THR A 149 -2.17 19.22 -6.26
N THR A 150 -1.91 17.92 -6.26
CA THR A 150 -1.02 17.27 -7.24
C THR A 150 -1.61 17.34 -8.64
N GLY A 151 -2.91 17.08 -8.79
CA GLY A 151 -3.60 17.18 -10.07
C GLY A 151 -3.55 18.59 -10.66
N GLN A 152 -3.86 19.63 -9.86
CA GLN A 152 -3.73 21.03 -10.29
C GLN A 152 -2.31 21.37 -10.76
N ALA A 153 -1.30 20.87 -10.06
CA ALA A 153 0.08 21.17 -10.38
C ALA A 153 0.63 20.36 -11.57
N LEU A 154 0.03 19.21 -11.90
CA LEU A 154 0.41 18.39 -13.05
C LEU A 154 -0.32 18.79 -14.33
N MET A 155 -1.55 19.30 -14.23
CA MET A 155 -2.40 19.65 -15.36
C MET A 155 -1.71 20.47 -16.48
N PRO A 156 -0.88 21.49 -16.17
CA PRO A 156 -0.17 22.26 -17.20
C PRO A 156 0.94 21.49 -17.94
N LEU A 157 1.30 20.29 -17.45
CA LEU A 157 2.36 19.44 -17.99
C LEU A 157 1.82 18.30 -18.86
N LEU A 158 0.49 18.18 -18.97
CA LEU A 158 -0.19 17.08 -19.68
C LEU A 158 -0.61 17.51 -21.09
N GLU A 159 -0.75 16.52 -21.96
CA GLU A 159 -1.41 16.72 -23.27
C GLU A 159 -2.85 17.22 -23.07
N PRO A 160 -3.41 18.02 -24.00
CA PRO A 160 -4.70 18.67 -23.82
C PRO A 160 -5.84 17.74 -23.38
N GLY A 161 -5.96 16.55 -23.99
CA GLY A 161 -6.99 15.59 -23.64
C GLY A 161 -6.82 14.96 -22.25
N ASP A 162 -5.58 14.86 -21.75
CA ASP A 162 -5.30 14.35 -20.41
C ASP A 162 -5.53 15.44 -19.36
N ALA A 163 -5.21 16.69 -19.68
CA ALA A 163 -5.51 17.85 -18.85
C ALA A 163 -7.03 18.04 -18.67
N GLU A 164 -7.81 17.93 -19.75
CA GLU A 164 -9.28 18.00 -19.71
C GLU A 164 -9.87 16.84 -18.90
N LEU A 165 -9.43 15.60 -19.17
CA LEU A 165 -9.86 14.42 -18.41
C LEU A 165 -9.59 14.59 -16.90
N LEU A 166 -8.42 15.11 -16.54
CA LEU A 166 -8.03 15.35 -15.16
C LEU A 166 -8.86 16.47 -14.50
N ALA A 167 -9.06 17.59 -15.19
CA ALA A 167 -9.86 18.71 -14.68
C ALA A 167 -11.29 18.28 -14.37
N ASP A 168 -11.93 17.60 -15.33
CA ASP A 168 -13.28 17.04 -15.17
C ASP A 168 -13.37 16.07 -14.00
N GLU A 169 -12.39 15.18 -13.86
CA GLU A 169 -12.42 14.18 -12.80
C GLU A 169 -12.24 14.82 -11.43
N LEU A 170 -11.33 15.78 -11.29
CA LEU A 170 -11.15 16.54 -10.05
C LEU A 170 -12.44 17.28 -9.66
N ALA A 171 -13.12 17.90 -10.63
CA ALA A 171 -14.40 18.57 -10.40
C ALA A 171 -15.49 17.58 -9.98
N PHE A 172 -15.58 16.43 -10.63
CA PHE A 172 -16.53 15.37 -10.27
C PHE A 172 -16.30 14.86 -8.85
N GLN A 173 -15.05 14.58 -8.47
CA GLN A 173 -14.70 14.06 -7.14
C GLN A 173 -14.94 15.12 -6.05
N ALA A 174 -14.72 16.40 -6.34
CA ALA A 174 -15.01 17.49 -5.41
C ALA A 174 -16.52 17.66 -5.12
N GLY A 175 -17.39 17.19 -6.03
CA GLY A 175 -18.84 17.24 -5.87
C GLY A 175 -19.46 16.03 -5.15
N GLN A 176 -18.67 15.03 -4.75
CA GLN A 176 -19.19 13.85 -4.05
C GLN A 176 -19.39 14.13 -2.56
N ASP A 177 -20.54 13.73 -2.01
CA ASP A 177 -20.74 13.69 -0.56
C ASP A 177 -20.25 12.37 0.01
N LEU A 178 -19.14 12.43 0.73
CA LEU A 178 -18.52 11.27 1.38
C LEU A 178 -18.68 11.29 2.91
N ALA A 179 -19.42 12.26 3.47
CA ALA A 179 -19.50 12.46 4.91
C ALA A 179 -20.15 11.28 5.65
N ALA A 180 -21.08 10.60 4.98
CA ALA A 180 -21.76 9.42 5.51
C ALA A 180 -20.94 8.12 5.39
N LEU A 181 -19.78 8.14 4.73
CA LEU A 181 -18.98 6.93 4.54
C LEU A 181 -18.16 6.60 5.79
N PRO A 182 -18.13 5.31 6.21
CA PRO A 182 -17.28 4.88 7.32
C PRO A 182 -15.80 5.13 7.02
N ARG A 183 -15.12 5.73 8.00
CA ARG A 183 -13.69 6.04 7.95
C ARG A 183 -12.92 5.22 8.97
N GLY A 184 -11.66 4.97 8.68
CA GLY A 184 -10.73 4.27 9.55
C GLY A 184 -9.35 4.18 8.90
N VAL A 185 -8.46 3.38 9.49
CA VAL A 185 -7.15 3.13 8.88
C VAL A 185 -7.33 2.22 7.66
N ILE A 186 -6.79 2.67 6.53
CA ILE A 186 -6.72 1.91 5.28
C ILE A 186 -5.27 1.61 4.92
N HIS A 187 -5.04 0.56 4.13
CA HIS A 187 -3.75 0.24 3.54
C HIS A 187 -3.41 1.14 2.36
N ALA A 188 -4.41 1.48 1.53
CA ALA A 188 -4.34 2.35 0.36
C ALA A 188 -3.41 1.87 -0.79
N ASP A 189 -2.88 0.65 -0.73
CA ASP A 189 -1.98 0.10 -1.76
C ASP A 189 -1.95 -1.44 -1.75
N LEU A 190 -3.06 -2.09 -1.41
CA LEU A 190 -3.13 -3.55 -1.29
C LEU A 190 -3.27 -4.24 -2.67
N PHE A 191 -2.26 -4.03 -3.51
CA PHE A 191 -2.12 -4.67 -4.81
C PHE A 191 -1.62 -6.10 -4.71
N ARG A 192 -1.75 -6.86 -5.81
CA ARG A 192 -1.28 -8.24 -5.91
C ARG A 192 0.20 -8.43 -5.59
N ASP A 193 1.04 -7.48 -5.98
CA ASP A 193 2.49 -7.50 -5.70
C ASP A 193 2.81 -7.28 -4.20
N ASN A 194 1.85 -6.76 -3.44
CA ASN A 194 1.97 -6.52 -1.99
C ASN A 194 1.32 -7.62 -1.13
N VAL A 195 0.83 -8.71 -1.74
CA VAL A 195 0.24 -9.84 -1.00
C VAL A 195 0.95 -11.14 -1.33
N LEU A 196 1.50 -11.78 -0.31
CA LEU A 196 2.14 -13.09 -0.40
C LEU A 196 1.13 -14.19 -0.15
N TRP A 197 1.29 -15.30 -0.88
CA TRP A 197 0.49 -16.50 -0.77
C TRP A 197 1.35 -17.71 -0.44
N ALA A 198 0.88 -18.52 0.50
CA ALA A 198 1.45 -19.82 0.83
C ALA A 198 0.31 -20.78 1.16
N ASP A 199 0.41 -22.03 0.72
CA ASP A 199 -0.60 -23.08 0.98
C ASP A 199 -2.05 -22.66 0.62
N GLY A 200 -2.22 -21.90 -0.47
CA GLY A 200 -3.54 -21.46 -0.95
C GLY A 200 -4.21 -20.36 -0.12
N ARG A 201 -3.50 -19.75 0.84
CA ARG A 201 -4.01 -18.65 1.68
C ARG A 201 -3.08 -17.43 1.67
N PRO A 202 -3.60 -16.22 1.95
CA PRO A 202 -2.75 -15.07 2.21
C PRO A 202 -1.81 -15.33 3.39
N SER A 203 -0.52 -15.16 3.17
CA SER A 203 0.55 -15.39 4.14
C SER A 203 1.35 -14.13 4.45
N GLY A 204 1.14 -13.06 3.69
CA GLY A 204 1.76 -11.77 3.95
C GLY A 204 1.03 -10.60 3.29
N VAL A 205 0.91 -9.49 4.01
CA VAL A 205 0.50 -8.16 3.54
C VAL A 205 1.69 -7.24 3.74
N LEU A 206 2.19 -6.67 2.66
CA LEU A 206 3.41 -5.88 2.61
C LEU A 206 3.10 -4.41 2.29
N ASP A 207 4.09 -3.52 2.47
CA ASP A 207 4.08 -2.14 2.00
C ASP A 207 2.94 -1.25 2.56
N PHE A 208 3.00 -1.00 3.88
CA PHE A 208 2.06 -0.11 4.57
C PHE A 208 2.37 1.38 4.40
N TYR A 209 3.30 1.78 3.52
CA TYR A 209 3.82 3.15 3.50
C TYR A 209 2.89 4.17 2.81
N PHE A 210 1.72 3.73 2.37
CA PHE A 210 0.59 4.58 1.98
C PHE A 210 -0.57 4.55 2.98
N ALA A 211 -0.45 3.79 4.07
CA ALA A 211 -1.51 3.65 5.05
C ALA A 211 -1.82 4.98 5.73
N GLY A 212 -3.08 5.14 6.15
CA GLY A 212 -3.56 6.34 6.83
C GLY A 212 -5.07 6.30 7.03
N ALA A 213 -5.61 7.32 7.68
CA ALA A 213 -7.04 7.47 7.91
C ALA A 213 -7.73 7.96 6.62
N ASP A 214 -8.72 7.20 6.13
CA ASP A 214 -9.57 7.57 5.00
C ASP A 214 -10.89 6.78 5.01
N CYS A 215 -11.71 6.92 3.97
CA CYS A 215 -12.90 6.11 3.73
C CYS A 215 -12.50 4.64 3.48
N LEU A 216 -13.09 3.70 4.23
CA LEU A 216 -12.80 2.27 4.07
C LEU A 216 -13.18 1.75 2.67
N LEU A 217 -14.16 2.40 2.03
CA LEU A 217 -14.58 2.09 0.67
C LEU A 217 -13.49 2.42 -0.36
N LEU A 218 -12.64 3.42 -0.10
CA LEU A 218 -11.51 3.75 -0.98
C LEU A 218 -10.55 2.58 -1.08
N ASP A 219 -10.21 1.96 0.05
CA ASP A 219 -9.30 0.82 0.08
C ASP A 219 -9.88 -0.39 -0.65
N LEU A 220 -11.18 -0.65 -0.48
CA LEU A 220 -11.87 -1.70 -1.23
C LEU A 220 -11.88 -1.41 -2.73
N ALA A 221 -12.05 -0.15 -3.14
CA ALA A 221 -11.97 0.25 -4.54
C ALA A 221 -10.54 0.10 -5.11
N VAL A 222 -9.50 0.37 -4.31
CA VAL A 222 -8.09 0.12 -4.67
C VAL A 222 -7.87 -1.36 -4.97
N VAL A 223 -8.27 -2.25 -4.06
CA VAL A 223 -8.14 -3.70 -4.25
C VAL A 223 -8.95 -4.15 -5.45
N ALA A 224 -10.19 -3.68 -5.60
CA ALA A 224 -11.04 -4.08 -6.71
C ALA A 224 -10.52 -3.61 -8.08
N ASN A 225 -9.83 -2.46 -8.15
CA ASN A 225 -9.22 -1.96 -9.38
C ASN A 225 -8.01 -2.76 -9.82
N ASP A 226 -7.23 -3.25 -8.88
CA ASP A 226 -6.09 -4.11 -9.22
C ASP A 226 -6.58 -5.54 -9.45
N TRP A 227 -7.18 -6.18 -8.45
CA TRP A 227 -7.41 -7.64 -8.42
C TRP A 227 -8.50 -8.17 -9.37
N CYS A 228 -9.52 -7.37 -9.68
CA CYS A 228 -10.72 -7.89 -10.36
C CYS A 228 -10.69 -7.61 -11.86
N PHE A 229 -10.38 -8.65 -12.64
CA PHE A 229 -10.37 -8.60 -14.11
C PHE A 229 -11.71 -9.01 -14.76
N SER A 230 -12.71 -9.36 -13.96
CA SER A 230 -14.06 -9.73 -14.41
C SER A 230 -15.10 -9.42 -13.34
N ASP A 231 -16.38 -9.39 -13.73
CA ASP A 231 -17.49 -9.21 -12.80
C ASP A 231 -17.58 -10.35 -11.77
N ALA A 232 -17.22 -11.58 -12.18
CA ALA A 232 -17.17 -12.73 -11.28
C ALA A 232 -16.09 -12.56 -10.19
N ALA A 233 -14.90 -12.06 -10.57
CA ALA A 233 -13.85 -11.74 -9.60
C ALA A 233 -14.28 -10.62 -8.64
N LEU A 234 -14.96 -9.59 -9.15
CA LEU A 234 -15.49 -8.50 -8.34
C LEU A 234 -16.56 -9.00 -7.35
N ALA A 235 -17.49 -9.84 -7.80
CA ALA A 235 -18.51 -10.43 -6.94
C ALA A 235 -17.86 -11.27 -5.82
N ALA A 236 -16.85 -12.07 -6.15
CA ALA A 236 -16.13 -12.87 -5.18
C ALA A 236 -15.40 -12.02 -4.12
N LEU A 237 -14.70 -10.96 -4.56
CA LEU A 237 -14.07 -9.98 -3.66
C LEU A 237 -15.07 -9.38 -2.67
N LEU A 238 -16.20 -8.89 -3.18
CA LEU A 238 -17.21 -8.24 -2.36
C LEU A 238 -17.88 -9.22 -1.40
N ALA A 239 -18.12 -10.47 -1.83
CA ALA A 239 -18.62 -11.52 -0.95
C ALA A 239 -17.63 -11.81 0.20
N GLY A 240 -16.34 -11.87 -0.11
CA GLY A 240 -15.27 -12.01 0.89
C GLY A 240 -15.29 -10.88 1.92
N TYR A 241 -15.31 -9.63 1.46
CA TYR A 241 -15.34 -8.46 2.32
C TYR A 241 -16.58 -8.43 3.22
N ARG A 242 -17.77 -8.64 2.63
CA ARG A 242 -19.06 -8.63 3.33
C ARG A 242 -19.18 -9.72 4.39
N SER A 243 -18.44 -10.83 4.24
CA SER A 243 -18.42 -11.90 5.25
C SER A 243 -17.84 -11.46 6.60
N VAL A 244 -17.13 -10.33 6.65
CA VAL A 244 -16.50 -9.79 7.86
C VAL A 244 -17.06 -8.41 8.21
N ARG A 245 -17.26 -7.55 7.21
CA ARG A 245 -17.81 -6.19 7.39
C ARG A 245 -18.92 -5.92 6.37
N PRO A 246 -20.18 -5.73 6.79
CA PRO A 246 -21.25 -5.38 5.87
C PRO A 246 -21.02 -4.01 5.22
N LEU A 247 -21.48 -3.84 3.97
CA LEU A 247 -21.46 -2.58 3.24
C LEU A 247 -22.85 -1.93 3.32
N GLY A 248 -22.91 -0.66 3.73
CA GLY A 248 -24.15 0.10 3.84
C GLY A 248 -24.64 0.69 2.52
N GLU A 249 -25.84 1.28 2.54
CA GLU A 249 -26.44 1.93 1.36
C GLU A 249 -25.62 3.11 0.85
N ALA A 250 -25.08 3.93 1.75
CA ALA A 250 -24.20 5.05 1.37
C ALA A 250 -22.93 4.56 0.65
N GLU A 251 -22.33 3.45 1.13
CA GLU A 251 -21.17 2.84 0.47
C GLU A 251 -21.53 2.26 -0.90
N ALA A 252 -22.70 1.62 -1.02
CA ALA A 252 -23.18 1.10 -2.30
C ALA A 252 -23.44 2.22 -3.33
N ALA A 253 -24.03 3.34 -2.88
CA ALA A 253 -24.28 4.51 -3.71
C ALA A 253 -22.97 5.20 -4.16
N ALA A 254 -21.98 5.29 -3.27
CA ALA A 254 -20.70 5.93 -3.55
C ALA A 254 -19.73 5.06 -4.37
N TRP A 255 -20.01 3.77 -4.54
CA TRP A 255 -19.09 2.82 -5.18
C TRP A 255 -18.56 3.24 -6.56
N PRO A 256 -19.39 3.70 -7.52
CA PRO A 256 -18.89 4.10 -8.83
C PRO A 256 -17.91 5.28 -8.74
N ALA A 257 -18.21 6.25 -7.87
CA ALA A 257 -17.32 7.40 -7.63
C ALA A 257 -16.01 6.97 -6.96
N MET A 258 -16.08 6.01 -6.03
CA MET A 258 -14.90 5.54 -5.30
C MET A 258 -13.95 4.72 -6.18
N ARG A 259 -14.47 3.91 -7.12
CA ARG A 259 -13.67 3.23 -8.16
C ARG A 259 -12.90 4.21 -9.03
N ARG A 260 -13.54 5.33 -9.38
CA ARG A 260 -12.90 6.44 -10.11
C ARG A 260 -11.86 7.16 -9.27
N ALA A 261 -12.15 7.45 -7.99
CA ALA A 261 -11.21 8.09 -7.07
C ALA A 261 -9.92 7.28 -6.90
N ALA A 262 -10.04 5.95 -6.71
CA ALA A 262 -8.90 5.05 -6.64
C ALA A 262 -8.09 5.04 -7.96
N ALA A 263 -8.76 5.00 -9.12
CA ALA A 263 -8.08 5.05 -10.42
C ALA A 263 -7.35 6.39 -10.65
N LEU A 264 -8.00 7.51 -10.32
CA LEU A 264 -7.41 8.86 -10.36
C LEU A 264 -6.15 8.93 -9.51
N ARG A 265 -6.21 8.46 -8.26
CA ARG A 265 -5.08 8.50 -7.31
C ARG A 265 -3.84 7.83 -7.91
N PHE A 266 -3.97 6.63 -8.44
CA PHE A 266 -2.81 5.93 -9.02
C PHE A 266 -2.38 6.48 -10.38
N TRP A 267 -3.30 7.05 -11.16
CA TRP A 267 -2.93 7.80 -12.36
C TRP A 267 -2.04 8.99 -11.98
N LEU A 268 -2.43 9.77 -10.97
CA LEU A 268 -1.66 10.89 -10.43
C LEU A 268 -0.31 10.45 -9.84
N LEU A 269 -0.25 9.35 -9.08
CA LEU A 269 1.01 8.83 -8.54
C LEU A 269 2.02 8.50 -9.66
N ARG A 270 1.55 7.89 -10.75
CA ARG A 270 2.39 7.55 -11.90
C ARG A 270 2.77 8.78 -12.74
N LEU A 271 1.86 9.74 -12.88
CA LEU A 271 2.16 11.02 -13.55
C LEU A 271 3.18 11.85 -12.76
N ASP A 272 3.01 11.99 -11.44
CA ASP A 272 3.94 12.74 -10.59
C ASP A 272 5.34 12.12 -10.66
N ALA A 273 5.44 10.78 -10.58
CA ALA A 273 6.70 10.08 -10.74
C ALA A 273 7.36 10.33 -12.11
N ARG A 274 6.56 10.45 -13.19
CA ARG A 274 7.05 10.70 -14.56
C ARG A 274 7.51 12.15 -14.75
N HIS A 275 6.74 13.13 -14.29
CA HIS A 275 7.00 14.55 -14.56
C HIS A 275 7.91 15.21 -13.53
N ARG A 276 8.02 14.63 -12.33
CA ARG A 276 8.89 15.11 -11.26
C ARG A 276 9.81 13.99 -10.77
N PRO A 277 10.65 13.42 -11.67
CA PRO A 277 11.59 12.39 -11.27
C PRO A 277 12.59 13.00 -10.27
N ARG A 278 12.66 12.45 -9.07
CA ARG A 278 13.60 12.93 -8.05
C ARG A 278 15.01 12.48 -8.42
N ALA A 279 16.00 13.37 -8.22
CA ALA A 279 17.39 13.16 -8.62
C ALA A 279 17.96 11.84 -8.06
N GLY A 280 18.67 11.09 -8.92
CA GLY A 280 19.35 9.84 -8.55
C GLY A 280 18.51 8.56 -8.64
N ALA A 281 17.20 8.64 -8.85
CA ALA A 281 16.36 7.46 -8.84
C ALA A 281 16.27 6.79 -10.23
N VAL A 282 16.79 5.56 -10.36
CA VAL A 282 16.38 4.64 -11.44
C VAL A 282 15.04 4.05 -11.00
N VAL A 283 13.97 4.84 -11.09
CA VAL A 283 12.62 4.34 -10.82
C VAL A 283 12.15 3.62 -12.08
N THR A 284 11.80 2.34 -11.98
CA THR A 284 10.97 1.70 -13.00
C THR A 284 9.62 2.42 -13.01
N LEU A 285 9.47 3.37 -13.93
CA LEU A 285 8.26 4.16 -14.06
C LEU A 285 7.12 3.26 -14.54
N LYS A 286 6.20 2.89 -13.63
CA LYS A 286 4.96 2.19 -14.00
C LYS A 286 4.16 3.09 -14.96
N ASP A 287 3.65 2.51 -16.06
CA ASP A 287 2.94 3.27 -17.09
C ASP A 287 1.62 3.90 -16.55
N PRO A 288 1.48 5.23 -16.49
CA PRO A 288 0.24 5.91 -16.09
C PRO A 288 -0.95 5.57 -17.00
N ALA A 289 -0.74 5.14 -18.25
CA ALA A 289 -1.85 4.91 -19.18
C ALA A 289 -2.78 3.78 -18.74
N HIS A 290 -2.30 2.83 -17.93
CA HIS A 290 -3.16 1.78 -17.36
C HIS A 290 -4.29 2.37 -16.49
N PHE A 291 -3.95 3.21 -15.51
CA PHE A 291 -4.95 3.80 -14.62
C PHE A 291 -5.79 4.88 -15.31
N ARG A 292 -5.23 5.57 -16.29
CA ARG A 292 -6.00 6.43 -17.20
C ARG A 292 -7.09 5.64 -17.92
N ARG A 293 -6.76 4.48 -18.51
CA ARG A 293 -7.74 3.61 -19.20
C ARG A 293 -8.82 3.09 -18.25
N LEU A 294 -8.44 2.65 -17.04
CA LEU A 294 -9.40 2.24 -16.01
C LEU A 294 -10.36 3.38 -15.66
N LEU A 295 -9.83 4.58 -15.40
CA LEU A 295 -10.63 5.76 -15.09
C LEU A 295 -11.61 6.09 -16.22
N THR A 296 -11.16 6.13 -17.48
CA THR A 296 -12.03 6.34 -18.64
C THR A 296 -13.10 5.26 -18.74
N GLY A 297 -12.76 3.99 -18.49
CA GLY A 297 -13.72 2.89 -18.48
C GLY A 297 -14.83 3.10 -17.45
N PHE A 298 -14.49 3.45 -16.21
CA PHE A 298 -15.49 3.71 -15.16
C PHE A 298 -16.33 4.95 -15.43
N ARG A 299 -15.80 5.96 -16.12
CA ARG A 299 -16.57 7.14 -16.56
C ARG A 299 -17.62 6.78 -17.62
N LEU A 300 -17.26 5.92 -18.58
CA LEU A 300 -18.14 5.53 -19.69
C LEU A 300 -19.20 4.49 -19.30
N ALA A 301 -18.85 3.60 -18.37
CA ALA A 301 -19.75 2.56 -17.87
C ALA A 301 -19.71 2.51 -16.32
N PRO A 302 -20.43 3.41 -15.64
CA PRO A 302 -20.54 3.38 -14.19
C PRO A 302 -21.23 2.07 -13.74
N ALA A 303 -20.48 1.16 -13.15
CA ALA A 303 -21.01 -0.07 -12.61
C ALA A 303 -21.46 0.14 -11.16
N ALA A 304 -22.72 -0.15 -10.86
CA ALA A 304 -23.22 -0.20 -9.49
C ALA A 304 -22.45 -1.27 -8.68
N LEU A 305 -22.41 -1.12 -7.36
CA LEU A 305 -21.87 -2.16 -6.49
C LEU A 305 -22.69 -3.45 -6.67
N PRO A 306 -22.08 -4.58 -7.08
CA PRO A 306 -22.78 -5.87 -7.15
C PRO A 306 -23.47 -6.18 -5.82
N ARG A 307 -24.73 -6.60 -5.89
CA ARG A 307 -25.51 -6.95 -4.70
C ARG A 307 -25.07 -8.27 -4.11
#